data_AF-A0A7Y4Q8I6-F1
#
_entry.id   AF-A0A7Y4Q8I6-F1
#
_cell.length_a   1.000
_cell.length_b   1.000
_cell.length_c   1.000
_cell.angle_alpha   90.00
_cell.angle_beta   90.00
_cell.angle_gamma   90.00
#
_symmetry.space_group_name_H-M   'P 1'
#
loop_
_entity.id
_entity.type
_entity.pdbx_description
1 polymer ?
#
loop_
_entity_poly.entity_id
_entity_poly.type
_entity_poly.pdbx_seq_one_letter_code
_entity_poly.pdbx_strand_id
1 'polypeptide(L)'
;MERPLRGFVPLLLMAAFVVATCGLIYELVAGTLASYLLGDSVTQFSTIIGTYLFSMGIGSYLSKYFKGNLIAWFIRIEILVGLVGGFSSTLLYVLFEQLSYFRFILYLLVSITGILVGLEISLLMRILKDRLEFN
;
A
#
# COMPACT_ATOMS: atom_id res chain seq x y z
N MET A 1 18.09 22.30 -23.07
CA MET A 1 17.98 20.94 -23.65
C MET A 1 17.35 20.05 -22.58
N GLU A 2 16.04 20.17 -22.36
CA GLU A 2 15.34 19.60 -21.20
C GLU A 2 14.03 18.94 -21.62
N ARG A 3 14.11 17.78 -22.28
CA ARG A 3 12.94 16.91 -22.52
C ARG A 3 13.37 15.44 -22.46
N PRO A 4 13.26 14.77 -21.30
CA PRO A 4 12.93 13.34 -21.37
C PRO A 4 11.85 12.86 -20.37
N LEU A 5 11.36 13.67 -19.43
CA LEU A 5 10.52 13.15 -18.33
C LEU A 5 9.00 13.01 -18.60
N ARG A 6 8.51 13.39 -19.79
CA ARG A 6 7.04 13.38 -20.07
C ARG A 6 6.50 12.00 -20.45
N GLY A 7 7.34 11.08 -20.94
CA GLY A 7 6.96 9.72 -21.32
C GLY A 7 6.88 8.71 -20.17
N PHE A 8 7.52 9.02 -19.02
CA PHE A 8 7.55 8.12 -17.86
C PHE A 8 6.30 8.21 -16.97
N VAL A 9 5.57 9.33 -17.02
CA VAL A 9 4.36 9.55 -16.22
C VAL A 9 3.27 8.48 -16.46
N PRO A 10 2.90 8.13 -17.71
CA PRO A 10 1.92 7.06 -17.93
C PRO A 10 2.41 5.69 -17.45
N LEU A 11 3.72 5.42 -17.53
CA LEU A 11 4.31 4.18 -17.02
C LEU A 11 4.18 4.10 -15.48
N LEU A 12 4.44 5.22 -14.81
CA LEU A 12 4.31 5.37 -13.36
C LEU A 12 2.86 5.19 -12.91
N LEU A 13 1.90 5.78 -13.62
CA LEU A 13 0.47 5.64 -13.33
C LEU A 13 -0.03 4.21 -13.55
N MET A 14 0.48 3.54 -14.59
CA MET A 14 0.21 2.10 -14.82
C MET A 14 0.78 1.23 -13.70
N ALA A 15 2.01 1.49 -13.27
CA ALA A 15 2.63 0.76 -12.17
C ALA A 15 1.85 0.96 -10.86
N ALA A 16 1.51 2.21 -10.53
CA ALA A 16 0.65 2.54 -9.38
C ALA A 16 -0.71 1.84 -9.45
N PHE A 17 -1.35 1.81 -10.62
CA PHE A 17 -2.63 1.13 -10.81
C PHE A 17 -2.55 -0.38 -10.56
N VAL A 18 -1.50 -1.03 -11.08
CA VAL A 18 -1.27 -2.47 -10.89
C VAL A 18 -0.96 -2.78 -9.43
N VAL A 19 -0.08 -2.01 -8.80
CA VAL A 19 0.31 -2.17 -7.40
C VAL A 19 -0.87 -1.93 -6.46
N ALA A 20 -1.68 -0.90 -6.70
CA ALA A 20 -2.90 -0.63 -5.94
C ALA A 20 -3.93 -1.76 -6.08
N THR A 21 -4.14 -2.28 -7.29
CA THR A 21 -5.03 -3.43 -7.52
C THR A 21 -4.54 -4.67 -6.77
N CYS A 22 -3.24 -4.92 -6.80
CA CYS A 22 -2.63 -6.04 -6.09
C CYS A 22 -2.76 -5.88 -4.56
N GLY A 23 -2.52 -4.67 -4.03
CA GLY A 23 -2.70 -4.33 -2.62
C GLY A 23 -4.13 -4.58 -2.13
N LEU A 24 -5.13 -4.16 -2.92
CA LEU A 24 -6.54 -4.42 -2.62
C LEU A 24 -6.88 -5.91 -2.57
N ILE A 25 -6.34 -6.70 -3.50
CA ILE A 25 -6.54 -8.16 -3.52
C ILE A 25 -5.94 -8.79 -2.24
N TYR A 26 -4.75 -8.36 -1.80
CA TYR A 26 -4.14 -8.87 -0.57
C TYR A 26 -4.97 -8.55 0.67
N GLU A 27 -5.52 -7.34 0.75
CA GLU A 27 -6.45 -6.96 1.83
C GLU A 27 -7.71 -7.82 1.85
N LEU A 28 -8.32 -8.06 0.67
CA LEU A 28 -9.50 -8.90 0.56
C LEU A 28 -9.21 -10.35 0.96
N VAL A 29 -8.07 -10.90 0.51
CA VAL A 29 -7.66 -12.27 0.86
C VAL A 29 -7.36 -12.36 2.35
N ALA A 30 -6.65 -11.40 2.95
CA ALA A 30 -6.41 -11.36 4.39
C ALA A 30 -7.72 -11.28 5.20
N GLY A 31 -8.67 -10.45 4.76
CA GLY A 31 -10.00 -10.33 5.35
C GLY A 31 -10.80 -11.64 5.27
N THR A 32 -10.75 -12.34 4.15
CA THR A 32 -11.42 -13.65 3.99
C THR A 32 -10.74 -14.74 4.84
N LEU A 33 -9.41 -14.82 4.87
CA LEU A 33 -8.68 -15.79 5.69
C LEU A 33 -8.96 -15.60 7.19
N ALA A 34 -8.97 -14.35 7.68
CA ALA A 34 -9.33 -14.06 9.06
C ALA A 34 -10.79 -14.43 9.37
N SER A 35 -11.70 -14.21 8.42
CA SER A 35 -13.11 -14.59 8.53
C SER A 35 -13.30 -16.11 8.65
N TYR A 36 -12.57 -16.90 7.85
CA TYR A 36 -12.67 -18.36 7.86
C TYR A 36 -12.06 -19.00 9.12
N LEU A 37 -10.99 -18.43 9.69
CA LEU A 37 -10.27 -19.01 10.84
C LEU A 37 -10.82 -18.62 12.22
N LEU A 38 -11.53 -17.49 12.35
CA LEU A 38 -11.91 -16.92 13.65
C LEU A 38 -13.42 -16.92 13.93
N GLY A 39 -14.24 -17.39 12.99
CA GLY A 39 -15.67 -17.67 13.18
C GLY A 39 -16.60 -16.46 13.10
N ASP A 40 -16.10 -15.23 13.27
CA ASP A 40 -16.87 -14.00 13.11
C ASP A 40 -16.29 -13.13 11.99
N SER A 41 -16.79 -13.36 10.78
CA SER A 41 -16.30 -12.74 9.53
C SER A 41 -16.43 -11.23 9.51
N VAL A 42 -17.49 -10.68 10.11
CA VAL A 42 -17.79 -9.25 10.04
C VAL A 42 -16.84 -8.46 10.93
N THR A 43 -16.59 -8.95 12.15
CA THR A 43 -15.69 -8.26 13.09
C THR A 43 -14.24 -8.28 12.60
N GLN A 44 -13.76 -9.42 12.09
CA GLN A 44 -12.38 -9.52 11.59
C GLN A 44 -12.16 -8.71 10.32
N PHE A 45 -13.07 -8.80 9.35
CA PHE A 45 -12.99 -8.01 8.13
C PHE A 45 -13.01 -6.50 8.43
N SER A 46 -13.92 -6.06 9.31
CA SER A 46 -14.02 -4.66 9.69
C SER A 46 -12.78 -4.17 10.46
N THR A 47 -12.17 -5.02 11.30
CA THR A 47 -10.97 -4.66 12.07
C THR A 47 -9.75 -4.55 11.16
N ILE A 48 -9.62 -5.44 10.17
CA ILE A 48 -8.54 -5.39 9.17
C ILE A 48 -8.64 -4.12 8.34
N ILE A 49 -9.81 -3.84 7.75
CA ILE A 49 -10.03 -2.63 6.95
C ILE A 49 -9.87 -1.37 7.82
N GLY A 50 -10.43 -1.37 9.03
CA GLY A 50 -10.27 -0.26 9.97
C GLY A 50 -8.80 0.02 10.29
N THR A 51 -8.02 -1.03 10.55
CA THR A 51 -6.57 -0.93 10.80
C THR A 51 -5.82 -0.46 9.55
N TYR A 52 -6.19 -0.95 8.37
CA TYR A 52 -5.60 -0.54 7.10
C TYR A 52 -5.85 0.93 6.81
N LEU A 53 -7.09 1.40 6.91
CA LEU A 53 -7.46 2.80 6.69
C LEU A 53 -6.81 3.71 7.73
N PHE A 54 -6.73 3.29 8.99
CA PHE A 54 -6.00 4.02 10.03
C PHE A 54 -4.51 4.15 9.68
N SER A 55 -3.89 3.05 9.26
CA SER A 55 -2.48 2.99 8.84
C SER A 55 -2.24 3.83 7.58
N MET A 56 -3.18 3.85 6.65
CA MET A 56 -3.18 4.74 5.48
C MET A 56 -3.22 6.22 5.88
N GLY A 57 -4.01 6.58 6.90
CA GLY A 57 -4.01 7.91 7.49
C GLY A 57 -2.63 8.31 8.05
N ILE A 58 -1.95 7.39 8.76
CA ILE A 58 -0.58 7.58 9.24
C ILE A 58 0.39 7.81 8.07
N GLY A 59 0.29 6.99 7.02
CA GLY A 59 1.08 7.14 5.80
C GLY A 59 0.89 8.50 5.14
N SER A 60 -0.36 8.95 5.04
CA SER A 60 -0.70 10.26 4.49
C SER A 60 -0.11 11.41 5.32
N TYR A 61 -0.12 11.30 6.64
CA TYR A 61 0.54 12.26 7.53
C TYR A 61 2.07 12.29 7.32
N LEU A 62 2.71 11.11 7.26
CA LEU A 62 4.16 11.01 7.01
C LEU A 62 4.55 11.59 5.65
N SER A 63 3.65 11.57 4.65
CA SER A 63 3.93 12.11 3.31
C SER A 63 4.40 13.57 3.34
N LYS A 64 3.96 14.37 4.34
CA LYS A 64 4.30 15.78 4.49
C LYS A 64 5.78 16.03 4.78
N TYR A 65 6.48 15.05 5.35
CA TYR A 65 7.92 15.15 5.64
C TYR A 65 8.80 14.92 4.42
N PHE A 66 8.28 14.26 3.37
CA PHE A 66 8.99 14.06 2.12
C PHE A 66 8.97 15.36 1.30
N LYS A 67 10.12 16.03 1.25
CA LYS A 67 10.37 17.27 0.49
C LYS A 67 11.46 17.02 -0.56
N GLY A 68 11.47 17.83 -1.64
CA GLY A 68 12.41 17.70 -2.75
C GLY A 68 11.79 16.99 -3.96
N ASN A 69 12.54 16.10 -4.60
CA ASN A 69 12.08 15.40 -5.81
C ASN A 69 11.00 14.35 -5.48
N LEU A 70 9.74 14.77 -5.47
CA LEU A 70 8.56 13.96 -5.13
C LEU A 70 8.47 12.70 -5.99
N ILE A 71 8.87 12.79 -7.26
CA ILE A 71 8.82 11.68 -8.22
C ILE A 71 9.84 10.59 -7.84
N ALA A 72 11.05 10.97 -7.43
CA ALA A 72 12.05 10.01 -6.97
C ALA A 72 11.62 9.29 -5.68
N TRP A 73 10.95 10.00 -4.77
CA TRP A 73 10.36 9.40 -3.57
C TRP A 73 9.22 8.45 -3.92
N PHE A 74 8.34 8.84 -4.84
CA PHE A 74 7.24 8.00 -5.30
C PHE A 74 7.75 6.65 -5.84
N ILE A 75 8.74 6.66 -6.74
CA ILE A 75 9.34 5.44 -7.31
C ILE A 75 9.90 4.53 -6.21
N ARG A 76 10.58 5.10 -5.20
CA ARG A 76 11.13 4.32 -4.07
C ARG A 76 10.03 3.66 -3.25
N ILE A 77 8.94 4.38 -2.98
CA ILE A 77 7.79 3.83 -2.26
C ILE A 77 7.14 2.71 -3.08
N GLU A 78 6.97 2.89 -4.38
CA GLU A 78 6.36 1.87 -5.25
C GLU A 78 7.18 0.57 -5.30
N ILE A 79 8.51 0.67 -5.35
CA ILE A 79 9.40 -0.50 -5.23
C ILE A 79 9.26 -1.16 -3.85
N LEU A 80 9.17 -0.38 -2.78
CA LEU A 80 8.96 -0.92 -1.42
C LEU A 80 7.60 -1.62 -1.29
N VAL A 81 6.52 -1.03 -1.82
CA VAL A 81 5.19 -1.66 -1.82
C VAL A 81 5.23 -2.96 -2.62
N GLY A 82 5.84 -2.95 -3.81
CA GLY A 82 5.99 -4.14 -4.64
C GLY A 82 6.77 -5.26 -3.94
N LEU A 83 7.86 -4.93 -3.23
CA LEU A 83 8.63 -5.89 -2.46
C LEU A 83 7.86 -6.43 -1.25
N VAL A 84 7.28 -5.55 -0.44
CA VAL A 84 6.53 -5.95 0.77
C VAL A 84 5.28 -6.73 0.40
N GLY A 85 4.50 -6.24 -0.56
CA GLY A 85 3.30 -6.91 -1.06
C GLY A 85 3.62 -8.24 -1.75
N GLY A 86 4.64 -8.27 -2.60
CA GLY A 86 5.08 -9.48 -3.30
C GLY A 86 5.56 -10.57 -2.34
N PHE A 87 6.34 -10.23 -1.32
CA PHE A 87 6.78 -11.19 -0.29
C PHE A 87 5.67 -11.58 0.68
N SER A 88 4.67 -10.73 0.89
CA SER A 88 3.58 -10.95 1.84
C SER A 88 2.83 -12.26 1.57
N SER A 89 2.53 -12.57 0.31
CA SER A 89 1.81 -13.81 -0.07
C SER A 89 2.59 -15.07 0.29
N THR A 90 3.89 -15.10 -0.01
CA THR A 90 4.77 -16.22 0.35
C THR A 90 4.93 -16.35 1.85
N LEU A 91 5.08 -15.23 2.57
CA LEU A 91 5.24 -15.23 4.02
C LEU A 91 3.97 -15.73 4.73
N LEU A 92 2.78 -15.26 4.32
CA LEU A 92 1.50 -15.73 4.86
C LEU A 92 1.27 -17.22 4.58
N TYR A 93 1.67 -17.70 3.40
CA TYR A 93 1.54 -19.10 3.04
C TYR A 93 2.40 -20.01 3.93
N VAL A 94 3.67 -19.64 4.16
CA VAL A 94 4.57 -20.44 5.02
C VAL A 94 4.11 -20.45 6.48
N LEU A 95 3.53 -19.35 6.96
CA LEU A 95 3.09 -19.24 8.36
C LEU A 95 1.65 -19.73 8.60
N PHE A 96 0.99 -20.25 7.57
CA PHE A 96 -0.40 -20.71 7.66
C PHE A 96 -0.60 -21.85 8.68
N GLU A 97 0.43 -22.68 8.92
CA GLU A 97 0.35 -23.78 9.91
C GLU A 97 0.28 -23.30 11.37
N GLN A 98 0.62 -22.04 11.65
CA GLN A 98 0.68 -21.50 13.01
C GLN A 98 -0.39 -20.42 13.25
N LEU A 99 -1.62 -20.86 13.54
CA LEU A 99 -2.82 -20.03 13.73
C LEU A 99 -2.64 -18.82 14.69
N SER A 100 -1.84 -18.97 15.76
CA SER A 100 -1.62 -17.89 16.73
C SER A 100 -0.69 -16.78 16.23
N TYR A 101 0.35 -17.13 15.46
CA TYR A 101 1.30 -16.16 14.90
C TYR A 101 0.78 -15.51 13.63
N PHE A 102 -0.07 -16.24 12.88
CA PHE A 102 -0.71 -15.77 11.67
C PHE A 102 -1.45 -14.44 11.88
N ARG A 103 -2.26 -14.33 12.94
CA ARG A 103 -3.08 -13.14 13.19
C ARG A 103 -2.22 -11.90 13.45
N PHE A 104 -1.18 -12.02 14.28
CA PHE A 104 -0.26 -10.92 14.57
C PHE A 104 0.48 -10.44 13.31
N ILE A 105 0.96 -11.37 12.50
CA ILE A 105 1.71 -11.07 11.28
C ILE A 105 0.83 -10.49 10.19
N LEU A 106 -0.42 -10.95 10.09
CA LEU A 106 -1.42 -10.36 9.20
C LEU A 106 -1.68 -8.90 9.56
N TYR A 107 -1.97 -8.57 10.82
CA TYR A 107 -2.18 -7.17 11.23
C TYR A 107 -0.93 -6.31 11.01
N LEU A 108 0.26 -6.86 11.27
CA LEU A 108 1.52 -6.16 11.02
C LEU A 108 1.73 -5.87 9.53
N LEU A 109 1.47 -6.84 8.65
CA LEU A 109 1.56 -6.65 7.21
C LEU A 109 0.53 -5.64 6.72
N VAL A 110 -0.72 -5.72 7.18
CA VAL A 110 -1.79 -4.76 6.86
C VAL A 110 -1.41 -3.34 7.30
N SER A 111 -0.80 -3.20 8.47
CA SER A 111 -0.33 -1.89 8.94
C SER A 111 0.81 -1.34 8.09
N ILE A 112 1.80 -2.16 7.74
CA ILE A 112 2.92 -1.74 6.90
C ILE A 112 2.41 -1.35 5.50
N THR A 113 1.65 -2.22 4.85
CA THR A 113 1.11 -1.94 3.50
C THR A 113 0.21 -0.72 3.53
N GLY A 114 -0.66 -0.56 4.54
CA GLY A 114 -1.50 0.61 4.71
C GLY A 114 -0.69 1.91 4.79
N ILE A 115 0.37 1.96 5.60
CA ILE A 115 1.26 3.14 5.68
C ILE A 115 1.90 3.45 4.32
N LEU A 116 2.43 2.44 3.63
CA LEU A 116 3.10 2.65 2.35
C LEU A 116 2.12 3.13 1.27
N VAL A 117 0.92 2.55 1.18
CA VAL A 117 -0.11 2.98 0.23
C VAL A 117 -0.62 4.39 0.56
N GLY A 118 -0.78 4.72 1.84
CA GLY A 118 -1.14 6.08 2.27
C GLY A 118 -0.10 7.14 1.85
N LEU A 119 1.18 6.77 1.92
CA LEU A 119 2.29 7.59 1.41
C LEU A 119 2.18 7.78 -0.10
N GLU A 120 1.97 6.70 -0.84
CA GLU A 120 1.86 6.68 -2.30
C GLU A 120 0.75 7.62 -2.80
N ILE A 121 -0.48 7.47 -2.30
CA ILE A 121 -1.64 8.27 -2.71
C ILE A 121 -1.40 9.77 -2.44
N SER A 122 -0.84 10.09 -1.28
CA SER A 122 -0.59 11.49 -0.88
C SER A 122 0.53 12.14 -1.71
N LEU A 123 1.59 11.38 -2.02
CA LEU A 123 2.67 11.81 -2.92
C LEU A 123 2.15 12.00 -4.35
N LEU A 124 1.34 11.08 -4.85
CA LEU A 124 0.70 11.18 -6.17
C LEU A 124 -0.13 12.46 -6.29
N MET A 125 -0.99 12.73 -5.31
CA MET A 125 -1.81 13.95 -5.26
C MET A 125 -0.94 15.21 -5.27
N ARG A 126 0.18 15.22 -4.55
CA ARG A 126 1.12 16.36 -4.54
C ARG A 126 1.82 16.54 -5.89
N ILE A 127 2.24 15.46 -6.54
CA ILE A 127 2.85 15.48 -7.88
C ILE A 127 1.85 15.98 -8.92
N LEU A 128 0.60 15.50 -8.84
CA LEU A 128 -0.46 15.91 -9.75
C LEU A 128 -0.81 17.40 -9.57
N LYS A 129 -0.91 17.86 -8.32
CA LYS A 129 -1.17 19.28 -8.02
C LYS A 129 -0.06 20.19 -8.56
N ASP A 130 1.20 19.85 -8.29
CA ASP A 130 2.36 20.58 -8.82
C ASP A 130 2.29 20.70 -10.35
N ARG A 131 1.88 19.63 -11.04
CA ARG A 131 1.75 19.60 -12.51
C ARG A 131 0.54 20.35 -13.05
N LEU A 132 -0.56 20.42 -12.30
CA LEU A 132 -1.79 21.13 -12.69
C LEU A 132 -1.69 22.65 -12.45
N GLU A 133 -0.87 23.10 -11.50
CA GLU A 133 -0.60 24.53 -11.24
C GLU A 133 0.35 25.17 -12.27
N PHE A 134 0.90 24.40 -13.23
CA PHE A 134 1.70 24.89 -14.38
C PHE A 134 0.86 25.21 -15.63
N ASN A 135 -0.46 25.37 -15.51
CA ASN A 135 -1.36 25.83 -16.58
C ASN A 135 -2.25 26.98 -16.09
#